data_AF-A0A7W1S3X8-F1
#
_entry.id   AF-A0A7W1S3X8-F1
#
_cell.length_a   1.000
_cell.length_b   1.000
_cell.length_c   1.000
_cell.angle_alpha   90.00
_cell.angle_beta   90.00
_cell.angle_gamma   90.00
#
_symmetry.space_group_name_H-M   'P 1'
#
loop_
_entity.id
_entity.type
_entity.pdbx_description
1 polymer ?
#
loop_
_entity_poly.entity_id
_entity_poly.type
_entity_poly.pdbx_seq_one_letter_code
_entity_poly.pdbx_strand_id
1 'polypeptide(L)'
;MLYTEHEIRPYRSIFSLEQHLTTSKKADGPSVKEPHILIAQENSSELRSEPQYQTQWRGNVTFEEIMTDKNVRNVAYAKMRSLGYADQDAEDCFQLGSTNLWKALKEKPALLCDKRATWVGIWIAFSGSRRVLWKHKARCISLEDPDQRSSRPERWAGFATRIDERIDFALLLNALAQRYDGDPLKLYALYSLTTSVKMKDMVSVAGVHKNQMIDARNTVKEDMQSLLERDTERDVSNEFWTDQLKRGENLECVTRVAERVMDNQRLLLALYIVTTSAKRKDVTALFGISITAFRKEITETKAMLAEEFRKAKRIEHVRNVSLNKIK
;
A
#
# COMPACT_ATOMS: atom_id res chain seq x y z
N MET A 1 -2.03 39.34 -37.70
CA MET A 1 -0.73 39.10 -37.05
C MET A 1 -0.63 37.63 -36.75
N LEU A 2 0.46 37.02 -37.22
CA LEU A 2 0.65 35.58 -37.43
C LEU A 2 0.72 34.79 -36.12
N TYR A 3 -0.08 33.74 -35.99
CA TYR A 3 0.17 32.64 -35.07
C TYR A 3 0.48 31.38 -35.89
N THR A 4 1.71 30.89 -35.72
CA THR A 4 2.25 29.70 -36.36
C THR A 4 1.76 28.43 -35.65
N GLU A 5 1.14 27.55 -36.43
CA GLU A 5 0.83 26.16 -36.08
C GLU A 5 2.13 25.36 -35.90
N HIS A 6 2.26 24.62 -34.79
CA HIS A 6 3.24 23.56 -34.67
C HIS A 6 2.53 22.23 -34.35
N GLU A 7 2.79 21.29 -35.25
CA GLU A 7 2.32 19.90 -35.29
C GLU A 7 2.57 19.12 -34.00
N ILE A 8 1.52 18.45 -33.51
CA ILE A 8 1.62 17.40 -32.51
C ILE A 8 1.80 16.07 -33.26
N ARG A 9 3.00 15.49 -33.18
CA ARG A 9 3.26 14.10 -33.60
C ARG A 9 2.83 13.12 -32.50
N PRO A 10 2.11 12.03 -32.81
CA PRO A 10 1.80 10.98 -31.85
C PRO A 10 2.97 9.99 -31.70
N TYR A 11 3.43 9.78 -30.47
CA TYR A 11 4.36 8.69 -30.14
C TYR A 11 3.64 7.34 -30.23
N ARG A 12 4.10 6.51 -31.17
CA ARG A 12 3.67 5.12 -31.36
C ARG A 12 4.15 4.23 -30.22
N SER A 13 3.21 3.42 -29.75
CA SER A 13 3.37 2.17 -29.03
C SER A 13 4.49 1.30 -29.62
N ILE A 14 5.44 0.88 -28.79
CA ILE A 14 6.42 -0.15 -29.08
C ILE A 14 6.32 -1.15 -27.95
N PHE A 15 5.80 -2.35 -28.23
CA PHE A 15 6.35 -3.65 -27.82
C PHE A 15 5.37 -4.74 -28.25
N SER A 16 5.59 -5.24 -29.47
CA SER A 16 5.18 -6.58 -29.87
C SER A 16 6.09 -7.00 -31.02
N LEU A 17 6.90 -8.04 -30.79
CA LEU A 17 7.27 -9.05 -31.78
C LEU A 17 8.11 -10.13 -31.10
N GLU A 18 7.45 -11.27 -30.92
CA GLU A 18 8.07 -12.60 -30.87
C GLU A 18 8.89 -12.84 -32.15
N GLN A 19 9.90 -13.71 -32.08
CA GLN A 19 9.81 -15.04 -32.74
C GLN A 19 11.11 -15.84 -32.59
N HIS A 20 10.92 -17.10 -32.18
CA HIS A 20 11.82 -18.22 -32.43
C HIS A 20 11.82 -18.58 -33.92
N LEU A 21 12.97 -19.03 -34.46
CA LEU A 21 13.16 -20.39 -34.99
C LEU A 21 14.55 -20.60 -35.60
N THR A 22 15.00 -21.85 -35.45
CA THR A 22 16.23 -22.48 -35.92
C THR A 22 16.20 -22.79 -37.42
N THR A 23 17.37 -22.92 -38.07
CA THR A 23 17.71 -24.06 -38.94
C THR A 23 19.15 -24.02 -39.47
N SER A 24 19.70 -25.22 -39.63
CA SER A 24 21.03 -25.64 -40.07
C SER A 24 21.14 -25.71 -41.60
N LYS A 25 22.32 -25.38 -42.18
CA LYS A 25 22.94 -26.13 -43.30
C LYS A 25 24.38 -25.67 -43.64
N LYS A 26 25.23 -26.67 -43.90
CA LYS A 26 26.63 -26.69 -44.41
C LYS A 26 26.82 -25.95 -45.76
N ALA A 27 27.99 -25.33 -45.98
CA ALA A 27 29.06 -25.82 -46.88
C ALA A 27 30.20 -24.78 -47.11
N ASP A 28 31.42 -25.30 -47.15
CA ASP A 28 32.65 -24.91 -47.86
C ASP A 28 33.44 -23.62 -47.53
N GLY A 29 34.74 -23.83 -47.24
CA GLY A 29 35.79 -22.80 -47.04
C GLY A 29 36.33 -22.21 -48.35
N PRO A 30 37.51 -21.53 -48.40
CA PRO A 30 38.70 -21.78 -47.55
C PRO A 30 39.44 -20.53 -46.99
N SER A 31 40.28 -20.83 -45.97
CA SER A 31 41.64 -20.31 -45.72
C SER A 31 41.90 -18.79 -45.74
N VAL A 32 41.98 -18.16 -44.56
CA VAL A 32 42.92 -17.05 -44.29
C VAL A 32 43.36 -17.06 -42.81
N LYS A 33 44.62 -17.49 -42.60
CA LYS A 33 45.64 -17.07 -41.61
C LYS A 33 45.23 -16.77 -40.16
N GLU A 34 45.67 -17.66 -39.27
CA GLU A 34 45.83 -17.45 -37.83
C GLU A 34 46.69 -16.22 -37.50
N PRO A 35 46.26 -15.37 -36.55
CA PRO A 35 47.16 -14.64 -35.69
C PRO A 35 47.24 -15.36 -34.34
N HIS A 36 48.45 -15.80 -34.00
CA HIS A 36 48.84 -16.21 -32.65
C HIS A 36 48.45 -15.14 -31.62
N ILE A 37 47.38 -15.38 -30.87
CA ILE A 37 47.13 -14.65 -29.62
C ILE A 37 47.84 -15.45 -28.53
N LEU A 38 48.97 -14.90 -28.09
CA LEU A 38 49.67 -15.29 -26.89
C LEU A 38 48.68 -15.31 -25.72
N ILE A 39 48.30 -16.49 -25.27
CA ILE A 39 47.66 -16.69 -23.97
C ILE A 39 48.74 -16.36 -22.94
N ALA A 40 48.70 -15.14 -22.42
CA ALA A 40 49.36 -14.83 -21.17
C ALA A 40 48.75 -15.75 -20.10
N GLN A 41 49.50 -16.78 -19.71
CA GLN A 41 49.29 -17.51 -18.47
C GLN A 41 49.54 -16.54 -17.31
N GLU A 42 48.54 -15.75 -16.94
CA GLU A 42 48.51 -15.08 -15.64
C GLU A 42 48.14 -16.11 -14.56
N ASN A 43 49.19 -16.68 -13.97
CA ASN A 43 49.30 -17.01 -12.55
C ASN A 43 48.00 -17.40 -11.84
N SER A 44 47.52 -18.59 -12.16
CA SER A 44 46.61 -19.37 -11.31
C SER A 44 47.36 -19.92 -10.09
N SER A 45 47.69 -19.08 -9.10
CA SER A 45 48.16 -19.55 -7.78
C SER A 45 48.29 -18.44 -6.72
N GLU A 46 47.27 -17.58 -6.58
CA GLU A 46 46.97 -16.99 -5.27
C GLU A 46 45.59 -17.53 -4.87
N LEU A 47 45.60 -18.58 -4.04
CA LEU A 47 44.43 -18.87 -3.21
C LEU A 47 44.17 -17.61 -2.39
N ARG A 48 43.25 -16.77 -2.85
CA ARG A 48 42.78 -15.59 -2.11
C ARG A 48 42.17 -16.12 -0.82
N SER A 49 42.97 -16.14 0.24
CA SER A 49 42.50 -16.47 1.58
C SER A 49 41.30 -15.58 1.89
N GLU A 50 40.19 -16.19 2.30
CA GLU A 50 38.98 -15.43 2.60
C GLU A 50 39.28 -14.34 3.64
N PRO A 51 38.76 -13.12 3.44
CA PRO A 51 39.00 -12.04 4.38
C PRO A 51 38.45 -12.41 5.76
N GLN A 52 39.33 -12.37 6.77
CA GLN A 52 39.00 -12.63 8.16
C GLN A 52 38.75 -11.31 8.89
N TYR A 53 37.75 -11.31 9.78
CA TYR A 53 37.34 -10.16 10.57
C TYR A 53 37.53 -10.46 12.05
N GLN A 54 38.17 -9.54 12.75
CA GLN A 54 38.38 -9.65 14.19
C GLN A 54 37.08 -9.33 14.94
N THR A 55 36.69 -10.22 15.84
CA THR A 55 35.45 -10.15 16.62
C THR A 55 35.70 -10.40 18.10
N GLN A 56 34.86 -9.84 18.97
CA GLN A 56 35.00 -10.00 20.42
C GLN A 56 34.57 -11.39 20.93
N TRP A 57 33.81 -12.17 20.15
CA TRP A 57 33.18 -13.42 20.61
C TRP A 57 33.75 -14.69 19.99
N ARG A 58 34.43 -14.61 18.84
CA ARG A 58 35.08 -15.76 18.18
C ARG A 58 36.48 -15.47 17.64
N GLY A 59 37.06 -14.30 17.94
CA GLY A 59 38.36 -13.93 17.42
C GLY A 59 38.28 -13.59 15.92
N ASN A 60 39.23 -14.06 15.12
CA ASN A 60 39.23 -13.84 13.67
C ASN A 60 38.34 -14.86 12.98
N VAL A 61 37.27 -14.39 12.35
CA VAL A 61 36.28 -15.24 11.69
C VAL A 61 36.03 -14.81 10.25
N THR A 62 35.69 -15.75 9.38
CA THR A 62 35.26 -15.42 8.01
C THR A 62 33.84 -14.87 8.03
N PHE A 63 33.43 -14.23 6.92
CA PHE A 63 32.05 -13.75 6.82
C PHE A 63 31.03 -14.90 6.91
N GLU A 64 31.34 -16.06 6.32
CA GLU A 64 30.49 -17.24 6.36
C GLU A 64 30.29 -17.76 7.79
N GLU A 65 31.36 -17.78 8.59
CA GLU A 65 31.28 -18.16 10.01
C GLU A 65 30.42 -17.19 10.83
N ILE A 66 30.41 -15.89 10.50
CA ILE A 66 29.52 -14.91 11.14
C ILE A 66 28.06 -15.18 10.75
N MET A 67 27.78 -15.56 9.51
CA MET A 67 26.42 -15.80 9.00
C MET A 67 25.81 -17.13 9.48
N THR A 68 26.67 -18.12 9.76
CA THR A 68 26.28 -19.42 10.31
C THR A 68 26.25 -19.43 11.84
N ASP A 69 26.77 -18.39 12.50
CA ASP A 69 26.75 -18.26 13.96
C ASP A 69 25.31 -18.24 14.52
N LYS A 70 25.04 -19.20 15.40
CA LYS A 70 23.71 -19.41 15.99
C LYS A 70 23.24 -18.20 16.81
N ASN A 71 24.13 -17.51 17.51
CA ASN A 71 23.76 -16.35 18.32
C ASN A 71 23.42 -15.15 17.45
N VAL A 72 24.19 -14.90 16.39
CA VAL A 72 23.92 -13.84 15.41
C VAL A 72 22.55 -14.07 14.77
N ARG A 73 22.30 -15.29 14.25
CA ARG A 73 21.02 -15.64 13.62
C ARG A 73 19.86 -15.51 14.61
N ASN A 74 19.93 -16.14 15.77
CA ASN A 74 18.84 -16.12 16.75
C ASN A 74 18.46 -14.69 17.14
N VAL A 75 19.45 -13.83 17.39
CA VAL A 75 19.21 -12.44 17.74
C VAL A 75 18.62 -11.67 16.56
N ALA A 76 19.10 -11.89 15.34
CA ALA A 76 18.56 -11.25 14.14
C ALA A 76 17.09 -11.61 13.90
N TYR A 77 16.73 -12.90 13.88
CA TYR A 77 15.33 -13.31 13.68
C TYR A 77 14.44 -12.90 14.85
N ALA A 78 14.90 -13.02 16.11
CA ALA A 78 14.13 -12.53 17.25
C ALA A 78 13.86 -11.02 17.12
N LYS A 79 14.85 -10.24 16.68
CA LYS A 79 14.67 -8.82 16.44
C LYS A 79 13.72 -8.54 15.27
N MET A 80 13.82 -9.27 14.17
CA MET A 80 12.90 -9.12 13.02
C MET A 80 11.46 -9.48 13.39
N ARG A 81 11.23 -10.56 14.15
CA ARG A 81 9.89 -10.89 14.67
C ARG A 81 9.37 -9.78 15.57
N SER A 82 10.20 -9.19 16.43
CA SER A 82 9.81 -8.04 17.25
C SER A 82 9.47 -6.78 16.44
N LEU A 83 9.96 -6.69 15.20
CA LEU A 83 9.65 -5.62 14.24
C LEU A 83 8.42 -5.95 13.36
N GLY A 84 7.79 -7.10 13.55
CA GLY A 84 6.56 -7.51 12.85
C GLY A 84 6.77 -8.21 11.50
N TYR A 85 7.97 -8.71 11.22
CA TYR A 85 8.22 -9.53 10.03
C TYR A 85 7.69 -10.96 10.24
N ALA A 86 7.02 -11.50 9.21
CA ALA A 86 6.72 -12.93 9.13
C ALA A 86 8.01 -13.73 8.89
N ASP A 87 8.03 -15.04 9.19
CA ASP A 87 9.26 -15.82 9.10
C ASP A 87 9.86 -15.85 7.68
N GLN A 88 9.02 -15.84 6.63
CA GLN A 88 9.47 -15.72 5.23
C GLN A 88 10.10 -14.34 4.96
N ASP A 89 9.43 -13.26 5.35
CA ASP A 89 9.94 -11.88 5.20
C ASP A 89 11.24 -11.66 6.02
N ALA A 90 11.41 -12.41 7.12
CA ALA A 90 12.58 -12.31 7.98
C ALA A 90 13.84 -12.90 7.33
N GLU A 91 13.71 -13.95 6.50
CA GLU A 91 14.85 -14.50 5.75
C GLU A 91 15.40 -13.49 4.74
N ASP A 92 14.52 -12.86 3.95
CA ASP A 92 14.91 -11.83 2.99
C ASP A 92 15.54 -10.61 3.68
N CYS A 93 14.96 -10.21 4.81
CA CYS A 93 15.51 -9.15 5.65
C CYS A 93 16.89 -9.51 6.17
N PHE A 94 17.10 -10.77 6.58
CA PHE A 94 18.39 -11.28 7.01
C PHE A 94 19.41 -11.23 5.88
N GLN A 95 19.10 -11.77 4.70
CA GLN A 95 19.99 -11.76 3.54
C GLN A 95 20.40 -10.34 3.12
N LEU A 96 19.45 -9.41 3.10
CA LEU A 96 19.72 -8.00 2.79
C LEU A 96 20.60 -7.35 3.84
N GLY A 97 20.31 -7.57 5.13
CA GLY A 97 21.11 -7.08 6.24
C GLY A 97 22.54 -7.63 6.21
N SER A 98 22.69 -8.91 5.89
CA SER A 98 23.99 -9.57 5.71
C SER A 98 24.78 -8.96 4.55
N THR A 99 24.13 -8.70 3.41
CA THR A 99 24.76 -8.03 2.27
C THR A 99 25.25 -6.63 2.64
N ASN A 100 24.46 -5.89 3.41
CA ASN A 100 24.86 -4.57 3.91
C ASN A 100 26.01 -4.67 4.91
N LEU A 101 26.04 -5.71 5.74
CA LEU A 101 27.13 -5.96 6.69
C LEU A 101 28.42 -6.22 5.94
N TRP A 102 28.37 -7.07 4.91
CA TRP A 102 29.53 -7.37 4.08
C TRP A 102 30.12 -6.12 3.43
N LYS A 103 29.27 -5.24 2.87
CA LYS A 103 29.72 -3.94 2.33
C LYS A 103 30.38 -3.07 3.39
N ALA A 104 29.78 -2.98 4.58
CA ALA A 104 30.32 -2.20 5.69
C ALA A 104 31.68 -2.76 6.18
N LEU A 105 31.85 -4.08 6.18
CA LEU A 105 33.09 -4.74 6.53
C LEU A 105 34.19 -4.54 5.47
N LYS A 106 33.82 -4.50 4.19
CA LYS A 106 34.74 -4.19 3.10
C LYS A 106 35.28 -2.75 3.21
N GLU A 107 34.43 -1.81 3.63
CA GLU A 107 34.84 -0.42 3.86
C GLU A 107 35.61 -0.24 5.18
N LYS A 108 35.20 -0.97 6.23
CA LYS A 108 35.75 -0.87 7.59
C LYS A 108 35.95 -2.27 8.19
N PRO A 109 37.11 -2.91 7.94
CA PRO A 109 37.38 -4.28 8.41
C PRO A 109 37.34 -4.43 9.94
N ALA A 110 37.69 -3.36 10.68
CA ALA A 110 37.70 -3.34 12.15
C ALA A 110 36.33 -3.07 12.79
N LEU A 111 35.23 -3.05 12.02
CA LEU A 111 33.90 -2.69 12.51
C LEU A 111 33.38 -3.61 13.65
N LEU A 112 33.86 -4.85 13.71
CA LEU A 112 33.37 -5.87 14.65
C LEU A 112 34.27 -6.07 15.88
N CYS A 113 35.43 -5.41 15.95
CA CYS A 113 36.43 -5.68 16.98
C CYS A 113 35.90 -5.48 18.40
N ASP A 114 35.03 -4.48 18.61
CA ASP A 114 34.44 -4.12 19.89
C ASP A 114 32.97 -4.55 20.03
N LYS A 115 32.45 -5.32 19.07
CA LYS A 115 31.03 -5.70 19.01
C LYS A 115 30.86 -7.13 19.49
N ARG A 116 29.69 -7.39 20.08
CA ARG A 116 29.24 -8.75 20.46
C ARG A 116 28.36 -9.31 19.34
N ALA A 117 28.23 -10.64 19.27
CA ALA A 117 27.34 -11.34 18.33
C ALA A 117 25.91 -10.76 18.34
N THR A 118 25.40 -10.39 19.52
CA THR A 118 24.09 -9.75 19.69
C THR A 118 23.97 -8.43 18.93
N TRP A 119 25.02 -7.60 18.96
CA TRP A 119 25.02 -6.34 18.23
C TRP A 119 24.97 -6.57 16.73
N VAL A 120 25.72 -7.57 16.24
CA VAL A 120 25.72 -7.93 14.82
C VAL A 120 24.34 -8.42 14.38
N GLY A 121 23.69 -9.29 15.16
CA GLY A 121 22.33 -9.75 14.85
C GLY A 121 21.31 -8.59 14.82
N ILE A 122 21.38 -7.67 15.78
CA ILE A 122 20.54 -6.45 15.79
C ILE A 122 20.84 -5.55 14.59
N TRP A 123 22.12 -5.39 14.25
CA TRP A 123 22.56 -4.56 13.13
C TRP A 123 22.09 -5.13 11.79
N ILE A 124 22.18 -6.45 11.59
CA ILE A 124 21.64 -7.14 10.41
C ILE A 124 20.13 -6.89 10.32
N ALA A 125 19.41 -7.09 11.43
CA ALA A 125 17.96 -6.84 11.48
C ALA A 125 17.60 -5.40 11.11
N PHE A 126 18.33 -4.39 11.61
CA PHE A 126 18.03 -2.98 11.28
C PHE A 126 18.52 -2.54 9.90
N SER A 127 19.66 -3.03 9.44
CA SER A 127 20.21 -2.68 8.13
C SER A 127 19.44 -3.34 6.98
N GLY A 128 18.90 -4.54 7.21
CA GLY A 128 17.93 -5.20 6.33
C GLY A 128 16.53 -4.59 6.48
N SER A 129 16.17 -4.15 7.68
CA SER A 129 14.90 -3.48 7.95
C SER A 129 14.91 -2.04 7.43
N ARG A 130 14.56 -1.88 6.17
CA ARG A 130 14.11 -0.61 5.63
C ARG A 130 12.85 -0.84 4.81
N ARG A 131 12.02 0.19 4.76
CA ARG A 131 10.98 0.59 3.77
C ARG A 131 10.83 -0.17 2.44
N VAL A 132 11.81 -0.97 2.00
CA VAL A 132 11.78 -1.90 0.86
C VAL A 132 10.69 -2.95 1.02
N LEU A 133 10.58 -3.63 2.17
CA LEU A 133 9.48 -4.59 2.43
C LEU A 133 8.12 -3.89 2.57
N TRP A 134 8.05 -2.67 3.14
CA TRP A 134 6.81 -1.88 3.10
C TRP A 134 6.42 -1.46 1.68
N LYS A 135 7.38 -1.14 0.81
CA LYS A 135 7.14 -0.91 -0.61
C LYS A 135 6.85 -2.21 -1.37
N HIS A 136 7.34 -3.37 -0.94
CA HIS A 136 7.03 -4.66 -1.56
C HIS A 136 5.65 -5.14 -1.12
N LYS A 137 5.28 -5.04 0.16
CA LYS A 137 3.95 -5.35 0.70
C LYS A 137 2.87 -4.36 0.24
N ALA A 138 3.25 -3.11 -0.07
CA ALA A 138 2.38 -2.16 -0.76
C ALA A 138 2.31 -2.37 -2.29
N ARG A 139 3.23 -3.13 -2.90
CA ARG A 139 3.28 -3.40 -4.36
C ARG A 139 2.91 -4.83 -4.75
N CYS A 140 3.05 -5.79 -3.85
CA CYS A 140 2.70 -7.20 -4.02
C CYS A 140 1.35 -7.42 -3.36
N ILE A 141 0.33 -7.49 -4.22
CA ILE A 141 -0.94 -8.11 -3.90
C ILE A 141 -0.60 -9.59 -3.69
N SER A 142 -0.68 -10.09 -2.45
CA SER A 142 -0.81 -11.54 -2.27
C SER A 142 -2.17 -11.92 -2.87
N LEU A 143 -2.14 -12.66 -3.98
CA LEU A 143 -3.33 -13.31 -4.54
C LEU A 143 -3.70 -14.58 -3.74
N GLU A 144 -2.86 -14.97 -2.78
CA GLU A 144 -3.08 -16.14 -1.94
C GLU A 144 -3.57 -15.72 -0.55
N ASP A 145 -4.73 -16.30 -0.27
CA ASP A 145 -5.54 -16.46 0.94
C ASP A 145 -5.92 -15.20 1.78
N PRO A 146 -7.15 -14.68 1.65
CA PRO A 146 -7.65 -13.54 2.43
C PRO A 146 -7.87 -13.83 3.93
N ASP A 147 -7.72 -15.07 4.39
CA ASP A 147 -8.21 -15.49 5.70
C ASP A 147 -7.28 -15.18 6.89
N GLN A 148 -6.03 -14.78 6.69
CA GLN A 148 -5.08 -14.65 7.80
C GLN A 148 -4.97 -13.27 8.46
N ARG A 149 -5.69 -12.24 8.00
CA ARG A 149 -5.63 -10.90 8.62
C ARG A 149 -6.99 -10.25 8.82
N SER A 150 -7.89 -10.91 9.55
CA SER A 150 -9.01 -10.21 10.17
C SER A 150 -9.72 -11.04 11.25
N SER A 151 -9.42 -10.81 12.53
CA SER A 151 -10.36 -11.12 13.64
C SER A 151 -11.51 -10.09 13.71
N ARG A 152 -11.80 -9.37 12.63
CA ARG A 152 -13.07 -8.68 12.41
C ARG A 152 -13.70 -9.29 11.17
N PRO A 153 -14.91 -9.85 11.24
CA PRO A 153 -15.60 -10.33 10.06
C PRO A 153 -16.15 -9.11 9.30
N GLU A 154 -15.26 -8.33 8.67
CA GLU A 154 -15.68 -7.51 7.54
C GLU A 154 -16.03 -8.49 6.43
N ARG A 155 -17.33 -8.73 6.25
CA ARG A 155 -17.92 -9.68 5.29
C ARG A 155 -17.68 -9.30 3.81
N TRP A 156 -16.81 -8.33 3.57
CA TRP A 156 -16.51 -7.75 2.26
C TRP A 156 -15.05 -8.06 1.96
N ALA A 157 -14.75 -8.48 0.73
CA ALA A 157 -13.37 -8.70 0.31
C ALA A 157 -12.56 -7.42 0.59
N GLY A 158 -11.51 -7.47 1.41
CA GLY A 158 -10.69 -6.28 1.75
C GLY A 158 -10.09 -5.56 0.54
N PHE A 159 -10.19 -6.14 -0.65
CA PHE A 159 -10.03 -5.45 -1.92
C PHE A 159 -11.03 -4.30 -2.12
N ALA A 160 -12.32 -4.51 -1.89
CA ALA A 160 -13.38 -3.51 -2.07
C ALA A 160 -13.14 -2.30 -1.15
N THR A 161 -12.85 -2.53 0.14
CA THR A 161 -12.51 -1.46 1.09
C THR A 161 -11.35 -0.59 0.60
N ARG A 162 -10.29 -1.22 0.08
CA ARG A 162 -9.12 -0.49 -0.45
C ARG A 162 -9.42 0.26 -1.75
N ILE A 163 -10.33 -0.24 -2.58
CA ILE A 163 -10.77 0.46 -3.79
C ILE A 163 -11.61 1.68 -3.38
N ASP A 164 -12.52 1.52 -2.43
CA ASP A 164 -13.32 2.63 -1.91
C ASP A 164 -12.43 3.72 -1.29
N GLU A 165 -11.45 3.34 -0.45
CA GLU A 165 -10.47 4.29 0.11
C GLU A 165 -9.69 5.04 -0.98
N ARG A 166 -9.31 4.36 -2.08
CA ARG A 166 -8.62 5.00 -3.21
C ARG A 166 -9.51 5.96 -3.98
N ILE A 167 -10.78 5.60 -4.17
CA ILE A 167 -11.79 6.45 -4.82
C ILE A 167 -12.04 7.68 -3.97
N ASP A 168 -12.25 7.52 -2.67
CA ASP A 168 -12.46 8.62 -1.72
C ASP A 168 -11.24 9.56 -1.72
N PHE A 169 -10.02 9.01 -1.70
CA PHE A 169 -8.79 9.82 -1.79
C PHE A 169 -8.67 10.55 -3.14
N ALA A 170 -8.99 9.91 -4.27
CA ALA A 170 -8.96 10.54 -5.58
C ALA A 170 -9.97 11.70 -5.69
N LEU A 171 -11.17 11.51 -5.15
CA LEU A 171 -12.20 12.56 -5.08
C LEU A 171 -11.74 13.74 -4.20
N LEU A 172 -11.13 13.45 -3.04
CA LEU A 172 -10.54 14.45 -2.16
C LEU A 172 -9.47 15.28 -2.88
N LEU A 173 -8.53 14.60 -3.55
CA LEU A 173 -7.47 15.28 -4.30
C LEU A 173 -8.01 16.15 -5.43
N ASN A 174 -9.02 15.67 -6.16
CA ASN A 174 -9.64 16.45 -7.22
C ASN A 174 -10.37 17.69 -6.68
N ALA A 175 -11.07 17.56 -5.56
CA ALA A 175 -11.72 18.70 -4.91
C ALA A 175 -10.71 19.76 -4.45
N LEU A 176 -9.58 19.33 -3.87
CA LEU A 176 -8.50 20.24 -3.46
C LEU A 176 -7.81 20.88 -4.66
N ALA A 177 -7.50 20.12 -5.71
CA ALA A 177 -6.91 20.64 -6.93
C ALA A 177 -7.78 21.73 -7.56
N GLN A 178 -9.10 21.52 -7.63
CA GLN A 178 -10.04 22.52 -8.11
C GLN A 178 -10.11 23.75 -7.21
N ARG A 179 -10.06 23.56 -5.89
CA ARG A 179 -10.03 24.67 -4.92
C ARG A 179 -8.76 25.53 -5.06
N TYR A 180 -7.66 24.95 -5.54
CA TYR A 180 -6.37 25.61 -5.70
C TYR A 180 -6.05 25.99 -7.15
N ASP A 181 -7.01 25.98 -8.06
CA ASP A 181 -6.77 26.29 -9.48
C ASP A 181 -6.12 27.67 -9.72
N GLY A 182 -6.34 28.62 -8.80
CA GLY A 182 -5.69 29.94 -8.78
C GLY A 182 -4.48 30.09 -7.86
N ASP A 183 -4.04 29.02 -7.17
CA ASP A 183 -2.96 29.05 -6.18
C ASP A 183 -1.90 27.97 -6.50
N PRO A 184 -0.93 28.28 -7.39
CA PRO A 184 0.05 27.31 -7.83
C PRO A 184 0.94 26.81 -6.68
N LEU A 185 1.14 27.63 -5.64
CA LEU A 185 1.93 27.24 -4.47
C LEU A 185 1.22 26.11 -3.70
N LYS A 186 -0.11 26.21 -3.53
CA LYS A 186 -0.88 25.11 -2.91
C LYS A 186 -0.99 23.88 -3.79
N LEU A 187 -1.01 24.03 -5.12
CA LEU A 187 -0.92 22.88 -6.04
C LEU A 187 0.42 22.16 -5.92
N TYR A 188 1.54 22.88 -5.86
CA TYR A 188 2.84 22.29 -5.57
C TYR A 188 2.86 21.63 -4.18
N ALA A 189 2.30 22.29 -3.16
CA ALA A 189 2.21 21.70 -1.83
C ALA A 189 1.39 20.39 -1.83
N LEU A 190 0.25 20.35 -2.52
CA LEU A 190 -0.59 19.16 -2.70
C LEU A 190 0.15 18.04 -3.43
N TYR A 191 0.87 18.36 -4.51
CA TYR A 191 1.71 17.41 -5.22
C TYR A 191 2.83 16.84 -4.32
N SER A 192 3.44 17.68 -3.48
CA SER A 192 4.48 17.26 -2.54
C SER A 192 3.99 16.30 -1.45
N LEU A 193 2.72 16.38 -1.08
CA LEU A 193 2.09 15.51 -0.07
C LEU A 193 1.69 14.15 -0.64
N THR A 194 1.29 14.13 -1.91
CA THR A 194 0.73 12.96 -2.59
C THR A 194 1.77 12.14 -3.32
N THR A 195 2.95 12.71 -3.56
CA THR A 195 4.06 12.03 -4.25
C THR A 195 5.29 11.89 -3.36
N SER A 196 6.30 11.15 -3.85
CA SER A 196 7.57 10.96 -3.14
C SER A 196 8.62 12.02 -3.48
N VAL A 197 8.23 13.18 -4.01
CA VAL A 197 9.17 14.24 -4.41
C VAL A 197 9.79 14.89 -3.17
N LYS A 198 11.10 15.15 -3.23
CA LYS A 198 11.81 15.78 -2.11
C LYS A 198 11.46 17.27 -2.04
N MET A 199 11.35 17.78 -0.82
CA MET A 199 11.06 19.20 -0.57
C MET A 199 12.05 20.14 -1.27
N LYS A 200 13.33 19.78 -1.35
CA LYS A 200 14.35 20.58 -2.03
C LYS A 200 14.02 20.80 -3.51
N ASP A 201 13.56 19.74 -4.18
CA ASP A 201 13.26 19.76 -5.60
C ASP A 201 11.97 20.58 -5.84
N MET A 202 10.97 20.44 -4.98
CA MET A 202 9.74 21.24 -5.04
C MET A 202 9.98 22.74 -4.83
N VAL A 203 10.82 23.10 -3.85
CA VAL A 203 11.21 24.48 -3.60
C VAL A 203 11.91 25.08 -4.82
N SER A 204 12.78 24.31 -5.48
CA SER A 204 13.45 24.77 -6.71
C SER A 204 12.50 24.93 -7.90
N VAL A 205 11.54 24.03 -8.08
CA VAL A 205 10.57 24.08 -9.19
C VAL A 205 9.55 25.20 -8.99
N ALA A 206 9.07 25.39 -7.77
CA ALA A 206 8.10 26.42 -7.44
C ALA A 206 8.73 27.82 -7.35
N GLY A 207 10.06 27.94 -7.29
CA GLY A 207 10.76 29.23 -7.20
C GLY A 207 10.46 30.02 -5.91
N VAL A 208 10.10 29.32 -4.84
CA VAL A 208 9.68 29.93 -3.56
C VAL A 208 10.67 29.68 -2.44
N HIS A 209 10.52 30.40 -1.33
CA HIS A 209 11.31 30.12 -0.14
C HIS A 209 10.83 28.84 0.56
N LYS A 210 11.74 28.11 1.20
CA LYS A 210 11.44 26.85 1.91
C LYS A 210 10.30 26.99 2.92
N ASN A 211 10.28 28.10 3.68
CA ASN A 211 9.26 28.31 4.70
C ASN A 211 7.86 28.49 4.08
N GLN A 212 7.75 29.23 2.97
CA GLN A 212 6.47 29.40 2.27
C GLN A 212 5.91 28.06 1.77
N MET A 213 6.79 27.16 1.29
CA MET A 213 6.38 25.81 0.90
C MET A 213 5.96 24.95 2.10
N ILE A 214 6.63 25.10 3.25
CA ILE A 214 6.24 24.41 4.49
C ILE A 214 4.87 24.90 4.96
N ASP A 215 4.63 26.21 4.96
CA ASP A 215 3.36 26.81 5.38
C ASP A 215 2.24 26.37 4.45
N ALA A 216 2.44 26.46 3.13
CA ALA A 216 1.48 25.97 2.14
C ALA A 216 1.17 24.47 2.33
N ARG A 217 2.19 23.66 2.63
CA ARG A 217 2.00 22.23 2.91
C ARG A 217 1.20 21.96 4.17
N ASN A 218 1.41 22.75 5.22
CA ASN A 218 0.62 22.65 6.45
C ASN A 218 -0.83 23.04 6.19
N THR A 219 -1.09 24.14 5.47
CA THR A 219 -2.44 24.55 5.06
C THR A 219 -3.14 23.49 4.23
N VAL A 220 -2.46 22.89 3.25
CA VAL A 220 -3.05 21.80 2.44
C VAL A 220 -3.34 20.57 3.31
N LYS A 221 -2.48 20.26 4.29
CA LYS A 221 -2.72 19.16 5.23
C LYS A 221 -3.94 19.42 6.11
N GLU A 222 -4.11 20.64 6.61
CA GLU A 222 -5.29 21.07 7.36
C GLU A 222 -6.56 21.01 6.50
N ASP A 223 -6.49 21.47 5.25
CA ASP A 223 -7.61 21.38 4.31
C ASP A 223 -7.97 19.92 3.99
N MET A 224 -6.99 19.03 3.81
CA MET A 224 -7.21 17.58 3.67
C MET A 224 -7.89 16.99 4.90
N GLN A 225 -7.38 17.34 6.10
CA GLN A 225 -7.92 16.86 7.36
C GLN A 225 -9.35 17.35 7.58
N SER A 226 -9.64 18.63 7.31
CA SER A 226 -10.99 19.19 7.43
C SER A 226 -11.98 18.53 6.47
N LEU A 227 -11.58 18.19 5.24
CA LEU A 227 -12.44 17.49 4.30
C LEU A 227 -12.71 16.04 4.72
N LEU A 228 -11.70 15.35 5.26
CA LEU A 228 -11.85 14.00 5.83
C LEU A 228 -12.70 14.03 7.11
N GLU A 229 -12.53 15.07 7.94
CA GLU A 229 -13.27 15.23 9.20
C GLU A 229 -14.74 15.59 8.96
N ARG A 230 -15.07 16.36 7.91
CA ARG A 230 -16.46 16.59 7.50
C ARG A 230 -17.21 15.31 7.14
N ASP A 231 -16.48 14.27 6.71
CA ASP A 231 -17.05 12.96 6.43
C ASP A 231 -17.18 12.10 7.69
N THR A 232 -16.35 12.32 8.73
CA THR A 232 -16.46 11.62 10.03
C THR A 232 -17.35 12.32 11.06
N GLU A 233 -17.46 13.66 11.05
CA GLU A 233 -18.35 14.42 11.95
C GLU A 233 -19.81 14.36 11.52
N ARG A 234 -20.08 13.98 10.26
CA ARG A 234 -21.34 13.33 9.91
C ARG A 234 -21.28 11.88 10.36
N ASP A 235 -21.06 11.68 11.66
CA ASP A 235 -21.58 10.50 12.32
C ASP A 235 -23.10 10.67 12.18
N VAL A 236 -23.62 10.09 11.11
CA VAL A 236 -25.03 10.05 10.78
C VAL A 236 -25.64 9.34 11.97
N SER A 237 -26.08 10.13 12.96
CA SER A 237 -26.85 9.64 14.09
C SER A 237 -27.82 8.61 13.54
N ASN A 238 -27.94 7.46 14.21
CA ASN A 238 -28.89 6.42 13.82
C ASN A 238 -30.32 6.97 13.57
N GLU A 239 -30.62 8.18 14.06
CA GLU A 239 -31.85 8.95 13.85
C GLU A 239 -31.98 9.52 12.42
N PHE A 240 -30.91 9.88 11.73
CA PHE A 240 -31.00 10.57 10.43
C PHE A 240 -31.55 9.68 9.31
N TRP A 241 -31.04 8.46 9.15
CA TRP A 241 -31.55 7.55 8.12
C TRP A 241 -32.89 6.93 8.53
N THR A 242 -33.16 6.75 9.83
CA THR A 242 -34.48 6.31 10.28
C THR A 242 -35.55 7.36 10.00
N ASP A 243 -35.23 8.65 10.13
CA ASP A 243 -36.16 9.72 9.77
C ASP A 243 -36.38 9.85 8.26
N GLN A 244 -35.35 9.59 7.43
CA GLN A 244 -35.54 9.50 5.97
C GLN A 244 -36.45 8.34 5.58
N LEU A 245 -36.27 7.17 6.19
CA LEU A 245 -37.15 6.01 5.95
C LEU A 245 -38.59 6.30 6.33
N LYS A 246 -38.83 6.98 7.46
CA LYS A 246 -40.19 7.39 7.86
C LYS A 246 -40.84 8.37 6.86
N ARG A 247 -40.03 9.19 6.18
CA ARG A 247 -40.48 10.12 5.13
C ARG A 247 -40.65 9.44 3.76
N GLY A 248 -40.26 8.16 3.63
CA GLY A 248 -40.28 7.44 2.36
C GLY A 248 -39.13 7.83 1.40
N GLU A 249 -38.10 8.49 1.91
CA GLU A 249 -36.93 8.89 1.12
C GLU A 249 -35.91 7.74 1.03
N ASN A 250 -35.17 7.66 -0.09
CA ASN A 250 -34.07 6.71 -0.28
C ASN A 250 -34.43 5.22 -0.06
N LEU A 251 -35.66 4.83 -0.39
CA LEU A 251 -36.14 3.43 -0.32
C LEU A 251 -35.28 2.45 -1.13
N GLU A 252 -34.58 2.93 -2.17
CA GLU A 252 -33.63 2.13 -2.94
C GLU A 252 -32.51 1.55 -2.06
N CYS A 253 -32.09 2.26 -1.01
CA CYS A 253 -31.12 1.76 -0.05
C CYS A 253 -31.66 0.52 0.70
N VAL A 254 -32.96 0.50 1.03
CA VAL A 254 -33.60 -0.66 1.64
C VAL A 254 -33.65 -1.83 0.68
N THR A 255 -34.02 -1.59 -0.59
CA THR A 255 -34.06 -2.63 -1.62
C THR A 255 -32.69 -3.27 -1.81
N ARG A 256 -31.62 -2.47 -1.91
CA ARG A 256 -30.25 -2.99 -2.05
C ARG A 256 -29.79 -3.81 -0.84
N VAL A 257 -30.17 -3.39 0.38
CA VAL A 257 -29.88 -4.21 1.57
C VAL A 257 -30.71 -5.49 1.58
N ALA A 258 -31.99 -5.43 1.18
CA ALA A 258 -32.87 -6.59 1.07
C ALA A 258 -32.32 -7.62 0.07
N GLU A 259 -31.84 -7.17 -1.09
CA GLU A 259 -31.18 -8.03 -2.09
C GLU A 259 -29.96 -8.74 -1.52
N ARG A 260 -29.14 -8.05 -0.73
CA ARG A 260 -27.94 -8.64 -0.11
C ARG A 260 -28.24 -9.67 0.97
N VAL A 261 -29.35 -9.52 1.68
CA VAL A 261 -29.72 -10.39 2.80
C VAL A 261 -30.84 -11.37 2.45
N MET A 262 -31.20 -11.48 1.18
CA MET A 262 -32.33 -12.27 0.70
C MET A 262 -32.24 -13.74 1.11
N ASP A 263 -31.03 -14.32 1.09
CA ASP A 263 -30.76 -15.70 1.47
C ASP A 263 -30.73 -15.93 2.99
N ASN A 264 -30.76 -14.86 3.80
CA ASN A 264 -30.74 -14.94 5.25
C ASN A 264 -32.04 -14.42 5.86
N GLN A 265 -32.97 -15.34 6.09
CA GLN A 265 -34.28 -15.06 6.69
C GLN A 265 -34.20 -14.24 7.98
N ARG A 266 -33.17 -14.44 8.82
CA ARG A 266 -33.01 -13.68 10.07
C ARG A 266 -32.65 -12.22 9.82
N LEU A 267 -31.76 -11.95 8.87
CA LEU A 267 -31.40 -10.59 8.49
C LEU A 267 -32.53 -9.90 7.73
N LEU A 268 -33.31 -10.64 6.93
CA LEU A 268 -34.51 -10.11 6.28
C LEU A 268 -35.58 -9.68 7.30
N LEU A 269 -35.81 -10.50 8.34
CA LEU A 269 -36.71 -10.16 9.44
C LEU A 269 -36.17 -8.98 10.27
N ALA A 270 -34.86 -8.92 10.49
CA ALA A 270 -34.23 -7.77 11.13
C ALA A 270 -34.41 -6.49 10.30
N LEU A 271 -34.25 -6.58 8.97
CA LEU A 271 -34.49 -5.47 8.05
C LEU A 271 -35.93 -4.99 8.14
N TYR A 272 -36.90 -5.91 8.05
CA TYR A 272 -38.31 -5.60 8.21
C TYR A 272 -38.60 -4.81 9.50
N ILE A 273 -38.04 -5.23 10.64
CA ILE A 273 -38.23 -4.53 11.92
C ILE A 273 -37.56 -3.16 11.93
N VAL A 274 -36.42 -3.03 11.28
CA VAL A 274 -35.67 -1.77 11.24
C VAL A 274 -36.36 -0.74 10.35
N THR A 275 -37.00 -1.19 9.27
CA THR A 275 -37.65 -0.32 8.28
C THR A 275 -39.13 -0.10 8.53
N THR A 276 -39.75 -0.85 9.44
CA THR A 276 -41.16 -0.73 9.80
C THR A 276 -41.35 -0.40 11.29
N SER A 277 -42.57 -0.08 11.68
CA SER A 277 -42.95 0.15 13.08
C SER A 277 -43.17 -1.16 13.87
N ALA A 278 -42.77 -2.31 13.34
CA ALA A 278 -43.01 -3.61 13.96
C ALA A 278 -42.26 -3.74 15.30
N LYS A 279 -42.95 -4.21 16.34
CA LYS A 279 -42.33 -4.43 17.65
C LYS A 279 -41.46 -5.68 17.61
N ARG A 280 -40.21 -5.54 18.05
CA ARG A 280 -39.24 -6.66 18.13
C ARG A 280 -39.80 -7.88 18.85
N LYS A 281 -40.52 -7.69 19.96
CA LYS A 281 -41.08 -8.76 20.78
C LYS A 281 -42.06 -9.63 19.99
N ASP A 282 -42.93 -9.00 19.20
CA ASP A 282 -43.98 -9.66 18.44
C ASP A 282 -43.38 -10.53 17.34
N VAL A 283 -42.38 -10.00 16.62
CA VAL A 283 -41.68 -10.76 15.57
C VAL A 283 -40.85 -11.90 16.17
N THR A 284 -40.13 -11.69 17.27
CA THR A 284 -39.37 -12.79 17.90
C THR A 284 -40.27 -13.91 18.42
N ALA A 285 -41.48 -13.57 18.90
CA ALA A 285 -42.46 -14.55 19.36
C ALA A 285 -43.06 -15.37 18.20
N LEU A 286 -43.36 -14.72 17.06
CA LEU A 286 -43.89 -15.35 15.87
C LEU A 286 -42.93 -16.38 15.24
N PHE A 287 -41.62 -16.10 15.28
CA PHE A 287 -40.61 -16.94 14.62
C PHE A 287 -39.78 -17.81 15.59
N GLY A 288 -40.08 -17.80 16.88
CA GLY A 288 -39.38 -18.61 17.89
C GLY A 288 -37.89 -18.26 18.05
N ILE A 289 -37.51 -17.00 17.80
CA ILE A 289 -36.11 -16.57 17.82
C ILE A 289 -35.76 -15.96 19.18
N SER A 290 -34.56 -16.25 19.71
CA SER A 290 -34.11 -15.62 20.95
C SER A 290 -33.84 -14.12 20.75
N ILE A 291 -34.39 -13.30 21.66
CA ILE A 291 -34.28 -11.84 21.60
C ILE A 291 -32.82 -11.37 21.64
N THR A 292 -31.96 -12.09 22.37
CA THR A 292 -30.54 -11.75 22.54
C THR A 292 -29.73 -12.00 21.29
N ALA A 293 -29.95 -13.13 20.60
CA ALA A 293 -29.33 -13.38 19.30
C ALA A 293 -29.74 -12.26 18.36
N PHE A 294 -31.05 -12.09 18.18
CA PHE A 294 -31.67 -11.19 17.20
C PHE A 294 -31.30 -9.70 17.33
N ARG A 295 -30.84 -9.25 18.52
CA ARG A 295 -30.26 -7.91 18.69
C ARG A 295 -29.04 -7.70 17.81
N LYS A 296 -28.22 -8.74 17.63
CA LYS A 296 -27.01 -8.71 16.81
C LYS A 296 -27.37 -8.51 15.35
N GLU A 297 -28.32 -9.29 14.83
CA GLU A 297 -28.82 -9.18 13.45
C GLU A 297 -29.46 -7.80 13.18
N ILE A 298 -30.19 -7.23 14.16
CA ILE A 298 -30.71 -5.85 14.05
C ILE A 298 -29.56 -4.83 13.97
N THR A 299 -28.53 -5.00 14.80
CA THR A 299 -27.38 -4.08 14.81
C THR A 299 -26.61 -4.15 13.50
N GLU A 300 -26.41 -5.36 12.98
CA GLU A 300 -25.77 -5.62 11.70
C GLU A 300 -26.57 -5.00 10.55
N THR A 301 -27.89 -5.17 10.55
CA THR A 301 -28.77 -4.61 9.52
C THR A 301 -28.80 -3.08 9.54
N LYS A 302 -28.78 -2.47 10.73
CA LYS A 302 -28.63 -1.02 10.88
C LYS A 302 -27.31 -0.52 10.31
N ALA A 303 -26.22 -1.25 10.51
CA ALA A 303 -24.92 -0.89 9.97
C ALA A 303 -24.92 -0.95 8.42
N MET A 304 -25.51 -2.00 7.84
CA MET A 304 -25.67 -2.13 6.39
C MET A 304 -26.50 -1.00 5.78
N LEU A 305 -27.63 -0.64 6.41
CA LEU A 305 -28.44 0.50 5.97
C LEU A 305 -27.66 1.82 6.07
N ALA A 306 -27.02 2.10 7.21
CA ALA A 306 -26.22 3.30 7.37
C ALA A 306 -25.14 3.44 6.29
N GLU A 307 -24.54 2.32 5.86
CA GLU A 307 -23.57 2.30 4.78
C GLU A 307 -24.17 2.63 3.41
N GLU A 308 -25.31 2.03 3.04
CA GLU A 308 -25.96 2.33 1.75
C GLU A 308 -26.45 3.77 1.68
N PHE A 309 -26.98 4.31 2.77
CA PHE A 309 -27.35 5.72 2.85
C PHE A 309 -26.13 6.64 2.72
N ARG A 310 -24.98 6.26 3.29
CA ARG A 310 -23.70 6.98 3.09
C ARG A 310 -23.28 6.96 1.61
N LYS A 311 -23.40 5.81 0.94
CA LYS A 311 -23.09 5.70 -0.51
C LYS A 311 -24.01 6.56 -1.35
N ALA A 312 -25.32 6.50 -1.13
CA ALA A 312 -26.30 7.31 -1.85
C ALA A 312 -25.99 8.82 -1.71
N LYS A 313 -25.69 9.27 -0.50
CA LYS A 313 -25.33 10.67 -0.22
C LYS A 313 -24.04 11.11 -0.93
N ARG A 314 -23.02 10.23 -1.00
CA ARG A 314 -21.78 10.50 -1.75
C ARG A 314 -22.06 10.70 -3.24
N ILE A 315 -22.89 9.83 -3.83
CA ILE A 315 -23.28 9.92 -5.25
C ILE A 315 -24.03 11.23 -5.52
N GLU A 316 -24.98 11.59 -4.65
CA GLU A 316 -25.74 12.84 -4.77
C GLU A 316 -24.82 14.08 -4.69
N HIS A 317 -23.86 14.06 -3.77
CA HIS A 317 -22.88 15.15 -3.63
C HIS A 317 -22.04 15.31 -4.91
N VAL A 318 -21.49 14.23 -5.45
CA VAL A 318 -20.71 14.26 -6.71
C VAL A 318 -21.55 14.77 -7.87
N ARG A 319 -22.82 14.37 -7.95
CA ARG A 319 -23.76 14.85 -8.98
C ARG A 319 -24.00 16.34 -8.87
N ASN A 320 -24.22 16.86 -7.67
CA ASN A 320 -24.47 18.29 -7.43
C ASN A 320 -23.23 19.15 -7.72
N VAL A 321 -22.04 18.67 -7.38
CA VAL A 321 -20.77 19.34 -7.74
C VAL A 321 -20.59 19.39 -9.26
N SER A 322 -20.96 18.32 -9.98
CA SER A 322 -20.83 18.26 -11.44
C SER A 322 -21.82 19.18 -12.16
N LEU A 323 -23.06 19.31 -11.65
CA LEU A 323 -24.09 20.16 -12.23
C LEU A 323 -23.80 21.65 -12.06
N ASN A 324 -23.16 22.06 -10.96
CA ASN A 324 -22.78 23.45 -10.73
C ASN A 324 -21.63 23.94 -11.63
N LYS A 325 -20.97 23.06 -12.40
CA LYS A 325 -19.95 23.46 -13.40
C LYS A 325 -20.51 23.79 -14.78
N ILE A 326 -21.79 23.47 -15.02
CA ILE A 326 -22.45 23.66 -16.32
C ILE A 326 -23.21 25.01 -16.35
N LYS A 327 -23.28 25.71 -15.21
CA LYS A 327 -23.86 27.05 -15.08
C LYS A 327 -22.76 28.09 -14.96
#